data_AF-A0A919AMZ1-F1
#
_entry.id   AF-A0A919AMZ1-F1
#
_cell.length_a   1.000
_cell.length_b   1.000
_cell.length_c   1.000
_cell.angle_alpha   90.00
_cell.angle_beta   90.00
_cell.angle_gamma   90.00
#
_symmetry.space_group_name_H-M   'P 1'
#
loop_
_entity.id
_entity.type
_entity.pdbx_description
1 polymer ?
#
loop_
_entity_poly.entity_id
_entity_poly.type
_entity_poly.pdbx_seq_one_letter_code
_entity_poly.pdbx_strand_id
1 'polypeptide(L)'
;MKPLFKTLALSVVFAATVSGSVSAEECGPQPIAKPTLPSGTNATPEQMRAARDSVISYSNNVDEWLTCMDRRIAKLSPFMTKEQRERWQEDSADIHNQRRDLQVQLNEAIREYRNSQRDS
;
A
#
# COMPACT_ATOMS: atom_id res chain seq x y z
N MET A 1 28.64 3.97 63.13
CA MET A 1 29.53 2.87 62.68
C MET A 1 28.94 2.28 61.41
N LYS A 2 29.72 2.22 60.32
CA LYS A 2 29.36 1.54 59.05
C LYS A 2 29.59 0.03 59.19
N PRO A 3 28.75 -0.80 58.54
CA PRO A 3 29.23 -1.56 57.37
C PRO A 3 28.16 -1.56 56.25
N LEU A 4 28.36 -1.12 55.00
CA LEU A 4 29.33 -1.49 53.96
C LEU A 4 29.33 -2.99 53.62
N PHE A 5 28.19 -3.47 53.11
CA PHE A 5 28.09 -4.74 52.39
C PHE A 5 28.12 -4.52 50.88
N LYS A 6 29.13 -5.16 50.28
CA LYS A 6 29.49 -5.21 48.87
C LYS A 6 28.51 -6.06 48.06
N THR A 7 28.18 -5.54 46.87
CA THR A 7 28.18 -6.21 45.57
C THR A 7 27.68 -7.66 45.46
N LEU A 8 26.57 -7.83 44.72
CA LEU A 8 26.43 -8.88 43.70
C LEU A 8 25.28 -8.49 42.76
N ALA A 9 25.64 -7.79 41.68
CA ALA A 9 24.75 -7.55 40.55
C ALA A 9 24.66 -8.86 39.76
N LEU A 10 23.51 -9.53 39.85
CA LEU A 10 23.20 -10.72 39.05
C LEU A 10 22.67 -10.25 37.69
N SER A 11 23.59 -10.10 36.72
CA SER A 11 23.26 -9.82 35.33
C SER A 11 22.60 -11.04 34.69
N VAL A 12 21.26 -11.06 34.65
CA VAL A 12 20.52 -12.01 33.81
C VAL A 12 20.66 -11.55 32.37
N VAL A 13 21.57 -12.17 31.64
CA VAL A 13 21.62 -12.10 30.17
C VAL A 13 20.39 -12.83 29.65
N PHE A 14 19.32 -12.09 29.39
CA PHE A 14 18.18 -12.62 28.67
C PHE A 14 18.62 -12.78 27.21
N ALA A 15 18.88 -14.02 26.82
CA ALA A 15 19.15 -14.39 25.44
C ALA A 15 18.02 -13.86 24.57
N ALA A 16 18.32 -12.88 23.72
CA ALA A 16 17.44 -12.46 22.66
C ALA A 16 17.28 -13.67 21.73
N THR A 17 16.19 -14.42 21.90
CA THR A 17 15.68 -15.32 20.88
C THR A 17 15.35 -14.44 19.69
N VAL A 18 16.30 -14.35 18.75
CA VAL A 18 16.02 -13.86 17.41
C VAL A 18 15.11 -14.92 16.80
N SER A 19 13.81 -14.78 17.06
CA SER A 19 12.77 -15.40 16.26
C SER A 19 12.90 -14.79 14.88
N GLY A 20 13.81 -15.32 14.07
CA GLY A 20 13.81 -15.14 12.63
C GLY A 20 12.53 -15.80 12.14
N SER A 21 11.43 -15.04 12.14
CA SER A 21 10.23 -15.42 11.43
C SER A 21 10.64 -15.55 9.97
N VAL A 22 10.68 -16.79 9.52
CA VAL A 22 10.64 -17.17 8.11
C VAL A 22 9.26 -16.74 7.64
N SER A 23 9.08 -15.45 7.39
CA SER A 23 7.83 -14.96 6.84
C SER A 23 7.76 -15.51 5.43
N ALA A 24 6.88 -16.50 5.22
CA ALA A 24 6.25 -16.64 3.91
C ALA A 24 5.85 -15.22 3.50
N GLU A 25 6.33 -14.76 2.36
CA GLU A 25 6.11 -13.39 1.86
C GLU A 25 4.61 -13.25 1.57
N GLU A 26 3.84 -13.01 2.63
CA GLU A 26 2.40 -12.85 2.59
C GLU A 26 2.20 -11.40 2.19
N CYS A 27 2.04 -11.19 0.88
CA CYS A 27 1.94 -9.87 0.25
C CYS A 27 0.77 -9.01 0.75
N GLY A 28 0.08 -9.44 1.81
CA GLY A 28 -1.12 -8.79 2.33
C GLY A 28 -2.32 -8.99 1.41
N PRO A 29 -3.48 -8.47 1.83
CA PRO A 29 -4.66 -8.45 1.00
C PRO A 29 -4.45 -7.54 -0.21
N GLN A 30 -5.07 -7.89 -1.34
CA GLN A 30 -5.12 -7.03 -2.51
C GLN A 30 -5.81 -5.69 -2.17
N PRO A 31 -5.22 -4.54 -2.53
CA PRO A 31 -5.82 -3.23 -2.28
C PRO A 31 -6.98 -2.98 -3.27
N ILE A 32 -8.15 -3.55 -2.97
CA ILE A 32 -9.39 -3.42 -3.78
C ILE A 32 -10.24 -2.19 -3.39
N ALA A 33 -10.01 -1.62 -2.21
CA ALA A 33 -10.79 -0.51 -1.68
C ALA A 33 -10.33 0.81 -2.33
N LYS A 34 -10.96 1.16 -3.46
CA LYS A 34 -10.71 2.44 -4.14
C LYS A 34 -11.25 3.61 -3.31
N PRO A 35 -10.50 4.71 -3.16
CA PRO A 35 -11.02 5.92 -2.53
C PRO A 35 -12.15 6.52 -3.36
N THR A 36 -13.15 7.07 -2.69
CA THR A 36 -14.22 7.84 -3.34
C THR A 36 -13.72 9.24 -3.67
N LEU A 37 -14.02 9.72 -4.88
CA LEU A 37 -13.68 11.06 -5.33
C LEU A 37 -14.86 12.01 -5.15
N PRO A 38 -14.65 13.24 -4.65
CA PRO A 38 -15.69 14.26 -4.63
C PRO A 38 -15.99 14.75 -6.06
N SER A 39 -17.21 15.25 -6.28
CA SER A 39 -17.55 15.96 -7.52
C SER A 39 -16.82 17.30 -7.57
N GLY A 40 -16.08 17.56 -8.65
CA GLY A 40 -15.24 18.76 -8.75
C GLY A 40 -16.04 20.06 -8.68
N THR A 41 -17.26 20.07 -9.24
CA THR A 41 -18.12 21.26 -9.26
C THR A 41 -18.54 21.76 -7.88
N ASN A 42 -18.71 20.86 -6.92
CA ASN A 42 -19.20 21.16 -5.56
C ASN A 42 -18.15 20.89 -4.47
N ALA A 43 -16.93 20.51 -4.85
CA ALA A 43 -15.89 20.21 -3.90
C ALA A 43 -15.31 21.47 -3.25
N THR A 44 -14.91 21.33 -1.99
CA THR A 44 -14.05 22.29 -1.29
C THR A 44 -12.57 22.06 -1.62
N PRO A 45 -11.70 23.08 -1.46
CA PRO A 45 -10.26 22.88 -1.60
C PRO A 45 -9.72 21.74 -0.72
N GLU A 46 -10.24 21.60 0.50
CA GLU A 46 -9.84 20.57 1.46
C GLU A 46 -10.24 19.18 0.98
N GLN A 47 -11.45 19.02 0.43
CA GLN A 47 -11.90 17.76 -0.16
C GLN A 47 -11.05 17.36 -1.37
N MET A 48 -10.67 18.31 -2.23
CA MET A 48 -9.80 18.01 -3.38
C MET A 48 -8.40 17.59 -2.95
N ARG A 49 -7.83 18.22 -1.91
CA ARG A 49 -6.53 17.80 -1.34
C ARG A 49 -6.62 16.40 -0.73
N ALA A 50 -7.64 16.14 0.10
CA ALA A 50 -7.85 14.85 0.72
C ALA A 50 -8.06 13.72 -0.31
N ALA A 51 -8.78 14.00 -1.40
CA ALA A 51 -8.96 13.08 -2.51
C ALA A 51 -7.63 12.73 -3.19
N ARG A 52 -6.80 13.75 -3.48
CA ARG A 52 -5.46 13.53 -4.04
C ARG A 52 -4.60 12.65 -3.14
N ASP A 53 -4.55 12.96 -1.85
CA ASP A 53 -3.70 12.23 -0.91
C ASP A 53 -4.17 10.78 -0.75
N SER A 54 -5.50 10.56 -0.77
CA SER A 54 -6.09 9.22 -0.76
C SER A 54 -5.75 8.40 -2.01
N VAL A 55 -5.78 9.02 -3.21
CA VAL A 55 -5.38 8.35 -4.46
C VAL A 55 -3.89 8.02 -4.47
N ILE A 56 -3.04 8.89 -3.93
CA ILE A 56 -1.59 8.62 -3.79
C ILE A 56 -1.38 7.43 -2.85
N SER A 57 -2.02 7.44 -1.68
CA SER A 57 -1.92 6.33 -0.72
C SER A 57 -2.40 5.01 -1.32
N TYR A 58 -3.54 5.01 -2.03
CA TYR A 58 -4.05 3.84 -2.73
C TYR A 58 -3.05 3.36 -3.81
N SER A 59 -2.48 4.27 -4.59
CA SER A 59 -1.51 3.94 -5.65
C SER A 59 -0.26 3.28 -5.08
N ASN A 60 0.26 3.80 -3.96
CA ASN A 60 1.41 3.22 -3.27
C ASN A 60 1.11 1.81 -2.75
N ASN A 61 -0.05 1.59 -2.12
CA ASN A 61 -0.45 0.27 -1.66
C ASN A 61 -0.58 -0.74 -2.82
N VAL A 62 -1.10 -0.30 -3.97
CA VAL A 62 -1.15 -1.11 -5.20
C VAL A 62 0.25 -1.46 -5.67
N ASP A 63 1.17 -0.49 -5.74
CA ASP A 63 2.55 -0.74 -6.17
C ASP A 63 3.30 -1.68 -5.23
N GLU A 64 3.15 -1.51 -3.92
CA GLU A 64 3.76 -2.39 -2.92
C GLU A 64 3.23 -3.82 -3.05
N TRP A 65 1.91 -3.98 -3.19
CA TRP A 65 1.28 -5.29 -3.36
C TRP A 65 1.73 -5.97 -4.66
N LEU A 66 1.70 -5.27 -5.79
CA LEU A 66 2.13 -5.80 -7.09
C LEU A 66 3.61 -6.18 -7.07
N THR A 67 4.46 -5.34 -6.49
CA THR A 67 5.90 -5.63 -6.34
C THR A 67 6.14 -6.90 -5.52
N CYS A 68 5.40 -7.09 -4.43
CA CYS A 68 5.50 -8.31 -3.64
C CYS A 68 5.02 -9.53 -4.44
N MET A 69 3.89 -9.40 -5.12
CA MET A 69 3.32 -10.50 -5.89
C MET A 69 4.21 -10.89 -7.08
N ASP A 70 4.87 -9.94 -7.75
CA ASP A 70 5.84 -10.23 -8.81
C ASP A 70 7.01 -11.06 -8.29
N ARG A 71 7.52 -10.77 -7.10
CA ARG A 71 8.57 -11.60 -6.45
C ARG A 71 8.06 -13.00 -6.16
N ARG A 72 6.81 -13.13 -5.69
CA ARG A 72 6.18 -14.43 -5.42
C ARG A 72 5.98 -15.22 -6.71
N ILE A 73 5.48 -14.58 -7.76
CA ILE A 73 5.23 -15.22 -9.05
C ILE A 73 6.53 -15.61 -9.74
N ALA A 74 7.61 -14.83 -9.61
CA ALA A 74 8.93 -15.24 -10.09
C ALA A 74 9.38 -16.59 -9.50
N LYS A 75 9.06 -16.86 -8.22
CA LYS A 75 9.35 -18.13 -7.55
C LYS A 75 8.41 -19.26 -8.00
N LEU A 76 7.15 -18.94 -8.31
CA LEU A 76 6.12 -19.92 -8.67
C LEU A 76 6.05 -20.23 -10.18
N SER A 77 6.51 -19.32 -11.03
CA SER A 77 6.40 -19.37 -12.49
C SER A 77 6.85 -20.70 -13.12
N PRO A 78 7.95 -21.35 -12.67
CA PRO A 78 8.35 -22.67 -13.20
C PRO A 78 7.33 -23.79 -12.97
N PHE A 79 6.45 -23.62 -11.97
CA PHE A 79 5.43 -24.60 -11.59
C PHE A 79 4.03 -24.22 -12.08
N MET A 80 3.88 -23.07 -12.75
CA MET A 80 2.59 -22.59 -13.25
C MET A 80 2.31 -23.11 -14.66
N THR A 81 1.06 -23.50 -14.92
CA THR A 81 0.61 -23.76 -16.29
C THR A 81 0.59 -22.46 -17.10
N LYS A 82 0.43 -22.59 -18.42
CA LYS A 82 0.30 -21.42 -19.30
C LYS A 82 -0.91 -20.58 -18.91
N GLU A 83 -2.05 -21.23 -18.69
CA GLU A 83 -3.32 -20.60 -18.35
C GLU A 83 -3.24 -19.87 -17.00
N GLN A 84 -2.50 -20.42 -16.03
CA GLN A 84 -2.28 -19.75 -14.74
C GLN A 84 -1.42 -18.49 -14.90
N ARG A 85 -0.41 -18.51 -15.77
CA ARG A 85 0.43 -17.35 -16.06
C ARG A 85 -0.34 -16.26 -16.81
N GLU A 86 -1.18 -16.65 -17.78
CA GLU A 86 -2.04 -15.72 -18.51
C GLU A 86 -3.04 -15.04 -17.57
N ARG A 87 -3.73 -15.81 -16.72
CA ARG A 87 -4.64 -15.24 -15.71
C ARG A 87 -3.92 -14.27 -14.77
N TRP A 88 -2.73 -14.61 -14.31
CA TRP A 88 -1.93 -13.70 -13.48
C TRP A 88 -1.63 -12.37 -14.21
N GLN A 89 -1.27 -12.42 -15.49
CA GLN A 89 -1.01 -11.22 -16.28
C GLN A 89 -2.27 -10.38 -16.47
N GLU A 90 -3.41 -11.02 -16.75
CA GLU A 90 -4.71 -10.36 -16.87
C GLU A 90 -5.11 -9.66 -15.56
N ASP A 91 -5.04 -10.38 -14.43
CA ASP A 91 -5.39 -9.85 -13.11
C ASP A 91 -4.48 -8.67 -12.71
N SER A 92 -3.16 -8.79 -12.96
CA SER A 92 -2.20 -7.71 -12.70
C SER A 92 -2.45 -6.48 -13.59
N ALA A 93 -2.72 -6.70 -14.88
CA ALA A 93 -3.06 -5.63 -15.81
C ALA A 93 -4.37 -4.91 -15.42
N ASP A 94 -5.38 -5.66 -14.97
CA ASP A 94 -6.63 -5.09 -14.49
C ASP A 94 -6.39 -4.16 -13.28
N ILE A 95 -5.60 -4.57 -12.30
CA ILE A 95 -5.27 -3.73 -11.14
C ILE A 95 -4.56 -2.43 -11.56
N HIS A 96 -3.61 -2.53 -12.49
CA HIS A 96 -2.95 -1.36 -13.05
C HIS A 96 -3.92 -0.41 -13.76
N ASN A 97 -4.84 -0.96 -14.56
CA ASN A 97 -5.86 -0.18 -15.26
C ASN A 97 -6.80 0.51 -14.27
N GLN A 98 -7.28 -0.21 -13.26
CA GLN A 98 -8.12 0.33 -12.21
C GLN A 98 -7.47 1.50 -11.46
N ARG A 99 -6.17 1.41 -11.16
CA ARG A 99 -5.40 2.52 -10.57
C ARG A 99 -5.30 3.70 -11.53
N ARG A 100 -4.98 3.46 -12.80
CA ARG A 100 -4.87 4.50 -13.83
C ARG A 100 -6.20 5.23 -14.01
N ASP A 101 -7.29 4.50 -14.11
CA ASP A 101 -8.61 5.08 -14.34
C ASP A 101 -9.05 5.96 -13.17
N LEU A 102 -8.71 5.57 -11.93
CA LEU A 102 -8.92 6.41 -10.74
C LEU A 102 -8.11 7.71 -10.79
N GLN A 103 -6.86 7.66 -11.27
CA GLN A 103 -6.04 8.88 -11.46
C GLN A 103 -6.61 9.80 -12.54
N VAL A 104 -7.16 9.22 -13.62
CA VAL A 104 -7.87 9.99 -14.66
C VAL A 104 -9.10 10.68 -14.07
N GLN A 105 -9.93 9.96 -13.33
CA GLN A 105 -11.11 10.54 -12.66
C GLN A 105 -10.74 11.66 -11.67
N LEU A 106 -9.64 11.51 -10.93
CA LEU A 106 -9.15 12.58 -10.05
C LEU A 106 -8.75 13.82 -10.84
N ASN A 107 -8.06 13.65 -11.97
CA ASN A 107 -7.66 14.78 -12.83
C ASN A 107 -8.87 15.50 -13.43
N GLU A 108 -9.91 14.74 -13.81
CA GLU A 108 -11.18 15.29 -14.27
C GLU A 108 -11.88 16.10 -13.16
N ALA A 109 -11.99 15.55 -11.94
CA ALA A 109 -12.55 16.27 -10.80
C ALA A 109 -11.76 17.55 -10.47
N ILE A 110 -10.43 17.52 -10.56
CA ILE A 110 -9.58 18.73 -10.39
C ILE A 110 -9.87 19.77 -11.47
N ARG A 111 -10.06 19.34 -12.72
CA ARG A 111 -10.39 20.23 -13.83
C ARG A 111 -11.76 20.89 -13.63
N GLU A 112 -12.77 20.10 -13.25
CA GLU A 112 -14.11 20.60 -12.92
C GLU A 112 -14.07 21.62 -11.79
N TYR A 113 -13.35 21.31 -10.71
CA TYR A 113 -13.16 22.23 -9.58
C TYR A 113 -12.51 23.54 -10.01
N ARG A 114 -11.45 23.50 -10.83
CA ARG A 114 -10.81 24.73 -11.31
C ARG A 114 -11.74 25.58 -12.18
N ASN A 115 -12.60 24.93 -12.97
CA ASN A 115 -13.56 25.64 -13.80
C ASN A 115 -14.67 26.29 -12.94
N SER A 116 -15.22 25.57 -11.94
CA SER A 116 -16.28 26.12 -11.08
C SER A 116 -15.81 27.33 -10.27
N GLN A 117 -14.55 27.32 -9.81
CA GLN A 117 -13.94 28.44 -9.10
C GLN A 117 -13.68 29.66 -9.99
N ARG A 118 -13.57 29.47 -11.32
CA ARG A 118 -13.35 30.58 -12.26
C ARG A 118 -14.66 31.27 -12.63
N ASP A 119 -15.75 30.52 -12.63
CA ASP A 119 -17.07 30.99 -13.05
C ASP A 119 -17.90 31.54 -11.87
N SER A 120 -17.33 31.51 -10.65
CA SER A 120 -17.87 32.11 -9.41
C SER A 120 -17.33 33.52 -9.17
#